data_AF-K1V883-F1
#
_entry.id   AF-K1V883-F1
#
_cell.length_a   1.000
_cell.length_b   1.000
_cell.length_c   1.000
_cell.angle_alpha   90.00
_cell.angle_beta   90.00
_cell.angle_gamma   90.00
#
_symmetry.space_group_name_H-M   'P 1'
#
loop_
_entity.id
_entity.type
_entity.pdbx_description
1 polymer ?
#
loop_
_entity_poly.entity_id
_entity_poly.type
_entity_poly.pdbx_seq_one_letter_code
_entity_poly.pdbx_strand_id
1 'polypeptide(L)'
;VSFGLGDWYDYGDFRAGFSRNTPVPLVATAHYYMVVRYLVEAARMLDNRYDVAYYTHLGEEINKAFHREFYHKDTRQYGTGSQCSNALPLFLGMVPADDRQAVLDNLVADIKRHGNRLTTGDVGNRYLFQTLARNGLNELMYTMHNHEEAPGYGFQLKFGATTLTEQWDPRQGSSWNHF
;
A
#
# COMPACT_ATOMS: atom_id res chain seq x y z
N VAL A 1 8.14 4.14 -15.00
CA VAL A 1 9.11 3.21 -14.39
C VAL A 1 8.57 1.81 -14.57
N SER A 2 9.22 0.93 -15.34
CA SER A 2 8.72 -0.42 -15.67
C SER A 2 9.51 -1.56 -15.02
N PHE A 3 10.40 -1.24 -14.07
CA PHE A 3 11.26 -2.21 -13.37
C PHE A 3 11.25 -1.93 -11.86
N GLY A 4 11.53 -2.95 -11.05
CA GLY A 4 11.50 -2.88 -9.58
C GLY A 4 10.71 -4.04 -8.96
N LEU A 5 10.74 -4.16 -7.63
CA LEU A 5 10.06 -5.25 -6.91
C LEU A 5 8.54 -5.03 -6.80
N GLY A 6 8.09 -3.77 -6.77
CA GLY A 6 6.69 -3.40 -6.55
C GLY A 6 6.22 -3.71 -5.14
N ASP A 7 4.97 -4.15 -5.01
CA ASP A 7 4.42 -4.70 -3.77
C ASP A 7 4.94 -6.13 -3.54
N TRP A 8 6.24 -6.24 -3.23
CA TRP A 8 6.96 -7.51 -3.09
C TRP A 8 6.23 -8.48 -2.17
N TYR A 9 6.08 -9.74 -2.62
CA TYR A 9 5.37 -10.80 -1.89
C TYR A 9 3.88 -10.51 -1.63
N ASP A 10 3.23 -9.81 -2.55
CA ASP A 10 1.77 -9.75 -2.56
C ASP A 10 1.12 -11.13 -2.64
N TYR A 11 -0.07 -11.25 -2.04
CA TYR A 11 -0.70 -12.54 -1.80
C TYR A 11 -1.87 -12.78 -2.75
N GLY A 12 -1.98 -14.01 -3.26
CA GLY A 12 -3.05 -14.45 -4.15
C GLY A 12 -2.82 -15.88 -4.66
N ASP A 13 -3.57 -16.28 -5.68
CA ASP A 13 -3.43 -17.59 -6.34
C ASP A 13 -2.28 -17.60 -7.35
N PHE A 14 -1.08 -17.27 -6.87
CA PHE A 14 0.16 -17.24 -7.63
C PHE A 14 1.37 -17.39 -6.69
N ARG A 15 2.52 -17.73 -7.26
CA ARG A 15 3.78 -17.83 -6.50
C ARG A 15 4.21 -16.43 -6.02
N ALA A 16 4.54 -16.32 -4.73
CA ALA A 16 5.07 -15.09 -4.15
C ALA A 16 6.41 -14.66 -4.80
N GLY A 17 6.66 -13.35 -4.79
CA GLY A 17 7.83 -12.74 -5.42
C GLY A 17 7.52 -11.33 -5.91
N PHE A 18 7.88 -11.04 -7.16
CA PHE A 18 7.57 -9.75 -7.79
C PHE A 18 6.06 -9.49 -7.79
N SER A 19 5.70 -8.23 -7.49
CA SER A 19 4.33 -7.73 -7.45
C SER A 19 3.47 -8.22 -8.64
N ARG A 20 2.34 -8.86 -8.33
CA ARG A 20 1.37 -9.38 -9.31
C ARG A 20 0.03 -8.68 -9.26
N ASN A 21 -0.42 -8.33 -8.05
CA ASN A 21 -1.65 -7.61 -7.80
C ASN A 21 -1.48 -6.13 -8.14
N THR A 22 -0.36 -5.51 -7.78
CA THR A 22 -0.19 -4.05 -7.86
C THR A 22 0.79 -3.67 -8.97
N PRO A 23 0.50 -2.68 -9.83
CA PRO A 23 1.46 -2.23 -10.84
C PRO A 23 2.74 -1.67 -10.20
N VAL A 24 3.91 -2.18 -10.60
CA VAL A 24 5.22 -1.64 -10.17
C VAL A 24 5.34 -0.11 -10.41
N PRO A 25 4.90 0.45 -11.56
CA PRO A 25 4.94 1.89 -11.77
C PRO A 25 4.13 2.69 -10.74
N LEU A 26 3.00 2.14 -10.27
CA LEU A 26 2.14 2.78 -9.27
C LEU A 26 2.90 2.89 -7.94
N VAL A 27 3.47 1.79 -7.46
CA VAL A 27 4.25 1.77 -6.21
C VAL A 27 5.45 2.70 -6.30
N ALA A 28 6.20 2.65 -7.41
CA ALA A 28 7.39 3.45 -7.61
C ALA A 28 7.07 4.97 -7.64
N THR A 29 6.05 5.39 -8.38
CA THR A 29 5.68 6.80 -8.50
C THR A 29 5.08 7.35 -7.20
N ALA A 30 4.29 6.55 -6.48
CA ALA A 30 3.78 6.94 -5.17
C ALA A 30 4.91 7.13 -4.14
N HIS A 31 5.92 6.26 -4.13
CA HIS A 31 7.09 6.44 -3.26
C HIS A 31 7.96 7.62 -3.68
N TYR A 32 8.08 7.89 -5.00
CA TYR A 32 8.75 9.10 -5.47
C TYR A 32 8.05 10.37 -4.96
N TYR A 33 6.71 10.43 -5.04
CA TYR A 33 5.93 11.50 -4.43
C TYR A 33 6.23 11.61 -2.92
N MET A 34 6.18 10.49 -2.18
CA MET A 34 6.45 10.46 -0.75
C MET A 34 7.84 11.01 -0.40
N VAL A 35 8.88 10.61 -1.11
CA VAL A 35 10.26 11.11 -0.91
C VAL A 35 10.33 12.62 -1.19
N VAL A 36 9.70 13.10 -2.27
CA VAL A 36 9.65 14.54 -2.56
C VAL A 36 8.93 15.31 -1.44
N ARG A 37 7.87 14.75 -0.83
CA ARG A 37 7.23 15.36 0.34
C ARG A 37 8.16 15.44 1.55
N TYR A 38 8.95 14.40 1.81
CA TYR A 38 9.95 14.44 2.88
C TYR A 38 11.06 15.47 2.61
N LEU A 39 11.47 15.68 1.35
CA LEU A 39 12.42 16.74 1.00
C LEU A 39 11.85 18.14 1.30
N VAL A 40 10.55 18.37 1.06
CA VAL A 40 9.89 19.62 1.47
C VAL A 40 9.95 19.80 2.99
N GLU A 41 9.68 18.75 3.77
CA GLU A 41 9.74 18.80 5.23
C GLU A 41 11.17 19.06 5.74
N ALA A 42 12.15 18.34 5.21
CA ALA A 42 13.56 18.55 5.55
C ALA A 42 14.04 19.97 5.19
N ALA A 43 13.67 20.49 4.01
CA ALA A 43 14.01 21.84 3.60
C ALA A 43 13.40 22.90 4.53
N ARG A 44 12.17 22.69 5.03
CA ARG A 44 11.55 23.58 6.04
C ARG A 44 12.32 23.58 7.36
N MET A 45 12.81 22.43 7.81
CA MET A 45 13.61 22.34 9.05
C MET A 45 14.94 23.09 8.97
N LEU A 46 15.44 23.32 7.76
CA LEU A 46 16.71 24.02 7.48
C LEU A 46 16.51 25.46 6.99
N ASP A 47 15.27 25.99 7.01
CA ASP A 47 14.90 27.29 6.45
C ASP A 47 15.31 27.49 4.96
N ASN A 48 15.49 26.40 4.21
CA ASN A 48 15.86 26.44 2.79
C ASN A 48 14.63 26.69 1.90
N ARG A 49 14.33 27.97 1.69
CA ARG A 49 13.13 28.41 0.95
C ARG A 49 13.12 27.98 -0.52
N TYR A 50 14.28 27.86 -1.16
CA TYR A 50 14.38 27.46 -2.56
C TYR A 50 13.89 26.01 -2.73
N ASP A 51 14.44 25.09 -1.94
CA ASP A 51 14.07 23.67 -2.00
C ASP A 51 12.61 23.45 -1.60
N VAL A 52 12.10 24.20 -0.62
CA VAL A 52 10.66 24.16 -0.28
C VAL A 52 9.80 24.48 -1.50
N ALA A 53 10.10 25.55 -2.23
CA ALA A 53 9.32 25.94 -3.41
C ALA A 53 9.48 24.90 -4.53
N TYR A 54 10.71 24.49 -4.84
CA TYR A 54 11.02 23.56 -5.91
C TYR A 54 10.36 22.18 -5.69
N TYR A 55 10.58 21.55 -4.53
CA TYR A 55 10.04 20.22 -4.25
C TYR A 55 8.52 20.24 -4.01
N THR A 56 7.95 21.36 -3.55
CA THR A 56 6.48 21.49 -3.48
C THR A 56 5.88 21.42 -4.88
N HIS A 57 6.41 22.22 -5.83
CA HIS A 57 5.95 22.21 -7.21
C HIS A 57 6.13 20.83 -7.87
N LEU A 58 7.30 20.20 -7.67
CA LEU A 58 7.55 18.85 -8.19
C LEU A 58 6.55 17.83 -7.64
N GLY A 59 6.24 17.90 -6.34
CA GLY A 59 5.24 17.02 -5.72
C GLY A 59 3.85 17.15 -6.34
N GLU A 60 3.42 18.37 -6.66
CA GLU A 60 2.15 18.63 -7.35
C GLU A 60 2.12 18.01 -8.75
N GLU A 61 3.21 18.16 -9.52
CA GLU A 61 3.31 17.59 -10.87
C GLU A 61 3.32 16.05 -10.83
N ILE A 62 4.02 15.45 -9.86
CA ILE A 62 3.99 14.00 -9.67
C ILE A 62 2.57 13.53 -9.33
N ASN A 63 1.87 14.21 -8.41
CA ASN A 63 0.52 13.81 -8.03
C ASN A 63 -0.47 13.91 -9.20
N LYS A 64 -0.41 14.98 -9.99
CA LYS A 64 -1.21 15.12 -11.22
C LYS A 64 -0.92 14.00 -12.22
N ALA A 65 0.36 13.68 -12.43
CA ALA A 65 0.75 12.60 -13.33
C ALA A 65 0.30 11.22 -12.82
N PHE A 66 0.43 10.97 -11.52
CA PHE A 66 -0.02 9.75 -10.88
C PHE A 66 -1.54 9.56 -11.02
N HIS A 67 -2.32 10.60 -10.71
CA HIS A 67 -3.77 10.53 -10.84
C HIS A 67 -4.18 10.30 -12.30
N ARG A 68 -3.60 11.03 -13.26
CA ARG A 68 -3.90 10.82 -14.68
C ARG A 68 -3.61 9.41 -15.17
N GLU A 69 -2.50 8.82 -14.73
CA GLU A 69 -2.05 7.50 -15.20
C GLU A 69 -2.83 6.35 -14.56
N PHE A 70 -3.05 6.42 -13.25
CA PHE A 70 -3.52 5.26 -12.49
C PHE A 70 -4.98 5.34 -12.07
N TYR A 71 -5.64 6.51 -12.09
CA TYR A 71 -7.02 6.63 -11.64
C TYR A 71 -8.02 6.26 -12.75
N HIS A 72 -8.94 5.35 -12.42
CA HIS A 72 -10.04 4.94 -13.29
C HIS A 72 -11.33 5.60 -12.83
N LYS A 73 -11.79 6.61 -13.59
CA LYS A 73 -12.97 7.42 -13.24
C LYS A 73 -14.26 6.61 -13.09
N ASP A 74 -14.47 5.61 -13.95
CA ASP A 74 -15.71 4.83 -13.98
C ASP A 74 -15.86 3.90 -12.77
N THR A 75 -14.74 3.38 -12.26
CA THR A 75 -14.71 2.47 -11.11
C THR A 75 -14.32 3.15 -9.82
N ARG A 76 -13.77 4.38 -9.90
CA ARG A 76 -13.19 5.13 -8.78
C ARG A 76 -12.11 4.32 -8.05
N GLN A 77 -11.22 3.71 -8.82
CA GLN A 77 -10.11 2.91 -8.30
C GLN A 77 -8.79 3.31 -8.94
N TYR A 78 -7.69 2.97 -8.27
CA TYR A 78 -6.36 3.14 -8.80
C TYR A 78 -5.78 1.83 -9.29
N GLY A 79 -5.02 1.87 -10.39
CA GLY A 79 -4.33 0.72 -10.97
C GLY A 79 -5.26 -0.47 -11.19
N THR A 80 -4.90 -1.61 -10.63
CA THR A 80 -5.69 -2.85 -10.73
C THR A 80 -6.86 -2.92 -9.76
N GLY A 81 -7.01 -1.94 -8.87
CA GLY A 81 -7.98 -2.00 -7.78
C GLY A 81 -7.55 -2.85 -6.58
N SER A 82 -6.31 -3.37 -6.58
CA SER A 82 -5.77 -4.13 -5.45
C SER A 82 -5.76 -3.31 -4.15
N GLN A 83 -5.69 -4.01 -3.01
CA GLN A 83 -5.59 -3.36 -1.69
C GLN A 83 -4.48 -2.30 -1.64
N CYS A 84 -3.28 -2.63 -2.12
CA CYS A 84 -2.16 -1.69 -2.18
C CYS A 84 -2.41 -0.55 -3.19
N SER A 85 -2.97 -0.85 -4.37
CA SER A 85 -3.26 0.17 -5.40
C SER A 85 -4.17 1.28 -4.87
N ASN A 86 -5.16 0.94 -4.03
CA ASN A 86 -6.08 1.92 -3.43
C ASN A 86 -5.55 2.49 -2.10
N ALA A 87 -4.97 1.67 -1.22
CA ALA A 87 -4.50 2.12 0.09
C ALA A 87 -3.34 3.12 0.00
N LEU A 88 -2.38 2.92 -0.91
CA LEU A 88 -1.20 3.76 -1.02
C LEU A 88 -1.53 5.24 -1.32
N PRO A 89 -2.32 5.59 -2.37
CA PRO A 89 -2.69 6.98 -2.60
C PRO A 89 -3.64 7.55 -1.53
N LEU A 90 -4.48 6.72 -0.90
CA LEU A 90 -5.30 7.14 0.24
C LEU A 90 -4.45 7.58 1.44
N PHE A 91 -3.42 6.80 1.76
CA PHE A 91 -2.46 7.10 2.83
C PHE A 91 -1.66 8.37 2.55
N LEU A 92 -1.17 8.52 1.31
CA LEU A 92 -0.34 9.65 0.89
C LEU A 92 -1.13 10.95 0.64
N GLY A 93 -2.46 10.91 0.73
CA GLY A 93 -3.31 12.08 0.46
C GLY A 93 -3.33 12.48 -1.02
N MET A 94 -3.12 11.53 -1.92
CA MET A 94 -3.06 11.76 -3.37
C MET A 94 -4.43 11.71 -4.05
N VAL A 95 -5.45 11.15 -3.37
CA VAL A 95 -6.82 11.04 -3.90
C VAL A 95 -7.55 12.38 -3.77
N PRO A 96 -8.19 12.90 -4.83
CA PRO A 96 -9.06 14.09 -4.74
C PRO A 96 -10.14 13.92 -3.68
N ALA A 97 -10.52 15.02 -3.02
CA ALA A 97 -11.47 14.98 -1.90
C ALA A 97 -12.81 14.34 -2.30
N ASP A 98 -13.33 14.65 -3.49
CA ASP A 98 -14.61 14.16 -4.00
C ASP A 98 -14.63 12.65 -4.25
N ASP A 99 -13.47 12.04 -4.53
CA ASP A 99 -13.34 10.61 -4.81
C ASP A 99 -12.83 9.81 -3.62
N ARG A 100 -12.31 10.48 -2.58
CA ARG A 100 -11.63 9.84 -1.44
C ARG A 100 -12.49 8.77 -0.77
N GLN A 101 -13.76 9.08 -0.50
CA GLN A 101 -14.65 8.13 0.15
C GLN A 101 -14.94 6.92 -0.74
N ALA A 102 -15.16 7.13 -2.04
CA ALA A 102 -15.44 6.03 -2.96
C ALA A 102 -14.24 5.09 -3.13
N VAL A 103 -13.01 5.62 -3.20
CA VAL A 103 -11.78 4.82 -3.23
C VAL A 103 -11.61 4.03 -1.93
N LEU A 104 -11.92 4.63 -0.78
CA LEU A 104 -11.90 3.94 0.52
C LEU A 104 -12.95 2.82 0.59
N ASP A 105 -14.17 3.06 0.12
CA ASP A 105 -15.24 2.07 0.08
C ASP A 105 -14.86 0.90 -0.84
N ASN A 106 -14.22 1.18 -1.98
CA ASN A 106 -13.68 0.15 -2.87
C ASN A 106 -12.60 -0.70 -2.20
N LEU A 107 -11.69 -0.09 -1.43
CA LEU A 107 -10.70 -0.81 -0.64
C LEU A 107 -11.37 -1.74 0.39
N VAL A 108 -12.36 -1.23 1.14
CA VAL A 108 -13.10 -2.03 2.13
C VAL A 108 -13.86 -3.17 1.47
N ALA A 109 -14.48 -2.92 0.31
CA ALA A 109 -15.20 -3.94 -0.44
C ALA A 109 -14.25 -5.05 -0.95
N ASP A 110 -13.05 -4.69 -1.41
CA ASP A 110 -12.03 -5.66 -1.82
C ASP A 110 -11.55 -6.53 -0.65
N ILE A 111 -11.26 -5.92 0.51
CA ILE A 111 -10.88 -6.66 1.73
C ILE A 111 -11.96 -7.67 2.11
N LYS A 112 -13.23 -7.24 2.13
CA LYS A 112 -14.37 -8.12 2.45
C LYS A 112 -14.56 -9.23 1.43
N ARG A 113 -14.37 -8.93 0.14
CA ARG A 113 -14.43 -9.92 -0.94
C ARG A 113 -13.37 -11.03 -0.77
N HIS A 114 -12.22 -10.69 -0.19
CA HIS A 114 -11.17 -11.65 0.17
C HIS A 114 -11.34 -12.23 1.58
N GLY A 115 -12.56 -12.24 2.13
CA GLY A 115 -12.83 -12.85 3.44
C GLY A 115 -12.16 -12.13 4.61
N ASN A 116 -11.98 -10.81 4.49
CA ASN A 116 -11.21 -9.98 5.42
C ASN A 116 -9.73 -10.43 5.51
N ARG A 117 -9.14 -10.87 4.40
CA ARG A 117 -7.71 -11.21 4.32
C ARG A 117 -6.94 -10.13 3.57
N LEU A 118 -5.67 -9.97 3.94
CA LEU A 118 -4.75 -9.12 3.19
C LEU A 118 -4.42 -9.78 1.84
N THR A 119 -4.21 -8.95 0.82
CA THR A 119 -3.63 -9.37 -0.47
C THR A 119 -2.35 -8.58 -0.79
N THR A 120 -1.90 -7.74 0.14
CA THR A 120 -0.72 -6.88 0.01
C THR A 120 0.57 -7.63 0.28
N GLY A 121 1.65 -7.15 -0.34
CA GLY A 121 3.01 -7.55 -0.04
C GLY A 121 3.66 -6.68 1.05
N ASP A 122 4.96 -6.83 1.25
CA ASP A 122 5.74 -6.16 2.30
C ASP A 122 5.62 -4.63 2.22
N VAL A 123 5.62 -4.10 0.99
CA VAL A 123 5.54 -2.65 0.77
C VAL A 123 4.12 -2.14 1.07
N GLY A 124 3.10 -2.76 0.48
CA GLY A 124 1.72 -2.33 0.55
C GLY A 124 1.09 -2.52 1.94
N ASN A 125 1.53 -3.52 2.69
CA ASN A 125 0.90 -3.92 3.95
C ASN A 125 0.93 -2.81 5.01
N ARG A 126 2.06 -2.08 5.13
CA ARG A 126 2.16 -0.89 5.98
C ARG A 126 1.09 0.14 5.65
N TYR A 127 0.90 0.42 4.36
CA TYR A 127 0.00 1.47 3.90
C TYR A 127 -1.47 1.07 3.98
N LEU A 128 -1.78 -0.22 3.82
CA LEU A 128 -3.08 -0.78 4.11
C LEU A 128 -3.49 -0.49 5.56
N PHE A 129 -2.66 -0.89 6.53
CA PHE A 129 -2.98 -0.72 7.95
C PHE A 129 -3.09 0.75 8.34
N GLN A 130 -2.16 1.58 7.89
CA GLN A 130 -2.20 3.01 8.15
C GLN A 130 -3.44 3.67 7.53
N THR A 131 -3.87 3.24 6.35
CA THR A 131 -5.10 3.73 5.74
C THR A 131 -6.33 3.33 6.56
N LEU A 132 -6.44 2.07 6.98
CA LEU A 132 -7.57 1.62 7.79
C LEU A 132 -7.63 2.38 9.13
N ALA A 133 -6.52 2.49 9.85
CA ALA A 133 -6.44 3.17 11.13
C ALA A 133 -6.79 4.67 11.02
N ARG A 134 -6.25 5.37 10.02
CA ARG A 134 -6.50 6.81 9.81
C ARG A 134 -7.94 7.14 9.40
N ASN A 135 -8.71 6.15 8.96
CA ASN A 135 -10.11 6.31 8.57
C ASN A 135 -11.08 5.59 9.54
N GLY A 136 -10.63 5.25 10.76
CA GLY A 136 -11.50 4.70 11.80
C GLY A 136 -11.95 3.26 11.59
N LEU A 137 -11.31 2.51 10.69
CA LEU A 137 -11.67 1.13 10.33
C LEU A 137 -10.99 0.09 11.24
N ASN A 138 -10.91 0.40 12.54
CA ASN A 138 -10.17 -0.40 13.51
C ASN A 138 -10.75 -1.81 13.68
N GLU A 139 -12.08 -1.96 13.67
CA GLU A 139 -12.73 -3.28 13.76
C GLU A 139 -12.42 -4.16 12.54
N LEU A 140 -12.38 -3.57 11.34
CA LEU A 140 -11.97 -4.30 10.14
C LEU A 140 -10.51 -4.72 10.25
N MET A 141 -9.64 -3.80 10.66
CA MET A 141 -8.23 -4.09 10.89
C MET A 141 -8.03 -5.18 11.94
N TYR A 142 -8.78 -5.17 13.04
CA TYR A 142 -8.74 -6.25 14.04
C TYR A 142 -9.18 -7.58 13.43
N THR A 143 -10.31 -7.61 12.72
CA THR A 143 -10.82 -8.82 12.07
C THR A 143 -9.83 -9.41 11.06
N MET A 144 -9.13 -8.54 10.32
CA MET A 144 -8.08 -8.97 9.38
C MET A 144 -6.90 -9.66 10.04
N HIS A 145 -6.63 -9.41 11.32
CA HIS A 145 -5.50 -9.99 12.04
C HIS A 145 -5.91 -11.10 13.02
N ASN A 146 -7.15 -11.06 13.50
CA ASN A 146 -7.66 -11.97 14.52
C ASN A 146 -8.19 -13.29 13.91
N HIS A 147 -7.29 -14.03 13.28
CA HIS A 147 -7.56 -15.35 12.73
C HIS A 147 -6.27 -16.16 12.60
N GLU A 148 -6.39 -17.48 12.46
CA GLU A 148 -5.26 -18.40 12.41
C GLU A 148 -5.10 -19.10 11.05
N GLU A 149 -5.55 -18.46 9.98
CA GLU A 149 -5.54 -18.99 8.60
C GLU A 149 -4.58 -18.18 7.73
N ALA A 150 -3.97 -18.80 6.72
CA ALA A 150 -3.18 -18.04 5.76
C ALA A 150 -4.10 -17.20 4.85
N PRO A 151 -3.68 -15.98 4.44
CA PRO A 151 -2.48 -15.25 4.86
C PRO A 151 -2.71 -14.49 6.18
N GLY A 152 -1.71 -14.42 7.07
CA GLY A 152 -1.78 -13.52 8.22
C GLY A 152 -0.87 -13.87 9.39
N TYR A 153 -0.65 -12.92 10.30
CA TYR A 153 0.23 -13.11 11.46
C TYR A 153 -0.28 -14.17 12.44
N GLY A 154 -1.60 -14.29 12.64
CA GLY A 154 -2.14 -15.32 13.52
C GLY A 154 -1.88 -16.74 12.98
N PHE A 155 -1.83 -16.92 11.65
CA PHE A 155 -1.35 -18.18 11.06
C PHE A 155 0.14 -18.42 11.34
N GLN A 156 1.00 -17.40 11.19
CA GLN A 156 2.43 -17.54 11.50
C GLN A 156 2.65 -17.97 12.96
N LEU A 157 1.90 -17.37 13.90
CA LEU A 157 1.94 -17.75 15.31
C LEU A 157 1.48 -19.20 15.53
N LYS A 158 0.34 -19.61 14.94
CA LYS A 158 -0.15 -20.99 15.01
C LYS A 158 0.81 -22.00 14.41
N PHE A 159 1.50 -21.62 13.34
CA PHE A 159 2.53 -22.44 12.69
C PHE A 159 3.80 -22.60 13.55
N GLY A 160 3.94 -21.81 14.62
CA GLY A 160 5.08 -21.88 15.53
C GLY A 160 6.23 -20.95 15.14
N ALA A 161 6.00 -19.97 14.25
CA ALA A 161 7.00 -18.96 13.94
C ALA A 161 7.26 -18.08 15.17
N THR A 162 8.54 -17.89 15.51
CA THR A 162 8.99 -17.01 16.61
C THR A 162 9.53 -15.67 16.11
N THR A 163 9.58 -15.49 14.79
CA THR A 163 9.99 -14.29 14.05
C THR A 163 9.05 -14.07 12.87
N LEU A 164 9.09 -12.89 12.26
CA LEU A 164 8.29 -12.58 11.07
C LEU A 164 8.84 -13.32 9.84
N THR A 165 7.97 -13.89 9.02
CA THR A 165 8.34 -14.65 7.83
C THR A 165 8.23 -13.79 6.57
N GLU A 166 9.12 -14.03 5.59
CA GLU A 166 9.14 -13.28 4.32
C GLU A 166 7.85 -13.49 3.50
N GLN A 167 7.28 -14.70 3.52
CA GLN A 167 5.98 -14.98 2.93
C GLN A 167 4.89 -15.08 3.99
N TRP A 168 3.69 -14.60 3.63
CA TRP A 168 2.49 -14.76 4.44
C TRP A 168 2.12 -16.20 4.78
N ASP A 169 2.47 -17.14 3.90
CA ASP A 169 2.37 -18.58 4.13
C ASP A 169 3.77 -19.21 4.16
N PRO A 170 4.42 -19.31 5.33
CA PRO A 170 5.78 -19.83 5.46
C PRO A 170 5.96 -21.29 5.02
N ARG A 171 4.86 -22.04 4.83
CA ARG A 171 4.92 -23.42 4.29
C ARG A 171 5.39 -23.45 2.84
N GLN A 172 5.29 -22.34 2.12
CA GLN A 172 5.70 -22.23 0.72
C GLN A 172 7.21 -21.93 0.54
N GLY A 173 7.97 -21.85 1.63
CA GLY A 173 9.42 -21.64 1.64
C GLY A 173 9.83 -20.21 1.99
N SER A 174 11.08 -19.85 1.66
CA SER A 174 11.71 -18.55 1.94
C SER A 174 12.15 -18.31 3.39
N SER A 175 12.64 -17.10 3.71
CA SER A 175 13.16 -16.79 5.04
C SER A 175 12.06 -16.79 6.10
N TRP A 176 12.37 -17.31 7.29
CA TRP A 176 11.49 -17.24 8.47
C TRP A 176 11.87 -16.13 9.45
N ASN A 177 12.79 -15.23 9.05
CA ASN A 177 13.23 -14.10 9.87
C ASN A 177 13.49 -12.88 8.96
N HIS A 178 12.43 -12.14 8.63
CA HIS A 178 12.40 -11.01 7.70
C HIS A 178 11.57 -9.86 8.30
N PHE A 179 12.15 -8.66 8.47
CA PHE A 179 11.54 -7.52 9.16
C PHE A 179 11.78 -6.18 8.43
#